data_AF-A0A2E7QPT0-F1
#
_entry.id   AF-A0A2E7QPT0-F1
#
_cell.length_a   1.000
_cell.length_b   1.000
_cell.length_c   1.000
_cell.angle_alpha   90.00
_cell.angle_beta   90.00
_cell.angle_gamma   90.00
#
_symmetry.space_group_name_H-M   'P 1'
#
loop_
_entity.id
_entity.type
_entity.pdbx_description
1 polymer ?
#
loop_
_entity_poly.entity_id
_entity_poly.type
_entity_poly.pdbx_seq_one_letter_code
_entity_poly.pdbx_strand_id
1 'polypeptide(L)'
;MMEPENDESAKHTISKAKPLHTAMAALLAAGALVLLIYTALNIATDETKVANTNDKALDLRPFLSEEDAAPDPKRSDRLVAFRKKMTNAIPLDIPGVTNPRFYDPKEVIIPDYAEVMGVIIKGVPRAYLLAGMYSGESHVVHDTLEGSNLTLTYCDLSDCVRAYDRGSMPSAQVRMGGWDGNEMTLLIDQTRYTFSGTNVPLPNIPFQRTTWGAWLKDNPGTKVFIGDLERLNNNPPSKRIMPVQK
;
A
#
# COMPACT_ATOMS: atom_id res chain seq x y z
N MET A 1 21.05 79.69 12.27
CA MET A 1 19.90 78.92 12.78
C MET A 1 20.44 77.94 13.80
N MET A 2 20.34 78.34 15.06
CA MET A 2 20.78 77.64 16.27
C MET A 2 19.51 77.42 17.09
N GLU A 3 19.39 76.26 17.72
CA GLU A 3 18.43 75.98 18.79
C GLU A 3 18.64 76.95 19.98
N PRO A 4 17.69 77.02 20.93
CA PRO A 4 17.87 76.14 22.10
C PRO A 4 16.60 75.58 22.75
N GLU A 5 16.88 74.50 23.49
CA GLU A 5 16.22 73.88 24.64
C GLU A 5 15.26 74.76 25.48
N ASN A 6 14.23 74.12 26.02
CA ASN A 6 14.07 74.12 27.48
C ASN A 6 13.26 72.93 28.02
N ASP A 7 13.78 72.49 29.17
CA ASP A 7 13.46 71.41 30.10
C ASP A 7 12.16 71.64 30.90
N GLU A 8 11.39 70.58 31.18
CA GLU A 8 10.73 70.46 32.49
C GLU A 8 10.30 69.02 32.83
N SER A 9 11.13 68.34 33.62
CA SER A 9 10.78 67.68 34.90
C SER A 9 9.36 67.06 35.04
N ALA A 10 9.29 65.71 35.07
CA ALA A 10 8.25 65.00 35.82
C ALA A 10 8.79 63.75 36.54
N LYS A 11 8.59 63.81 37.86
CA LYS A 11 9.05 62.97 38.98
C LYS A 11 8.88 61.45 38.85
N HIS A 12 9.87 60.77 39.44
CA HIS A 12 9.91 59.37 39.83
C HIS A 12 8.73 58.88 40.68
N THR A 13 8.24 57.67 40.39
CA THR A 13 7.77 56.73 41.43
C THR A 13 8.15 55.31 40.99
N ILE A 14 9.19 54.74 41.61
CA ILE A 14 9.65 53.37 41.35
C ILE A 14 8.84 52.41 42.22
N SER A 15 7.93 51.66 41.59
CA SER A 15 7.26 50.50 42.21
C SER A 15 8.15 49.27 42.05
N LYS A 16 8.59 48.68 43.17
CA LYS A 16 9.25 47.37 43.19
C LYS A 16 8.20 46.28 42.99
N ALA A 17 8.04 45.78 41.77
CA ALA A 17 7.30 44.55 41.51
C ALA A 17 8.21 43.32 41.66
N LYS A 18 7.74 42.35 42.44
CA LYS A 18 8.37 41.05 42.73
C LYS A 18 8.64 40.23 41.45
N PRO A 19 9.67 39.37 41.41
CA PRO A 19 9.93 38.51 40.27
C PRO A 19 8.93 37.35 40.25
N LEU A 20 7.82 37.50 39.52
CA LEU A 20 6.84 36.43 39.28
C LEU A 20 7.17 35.62 38.00
N HIS A 21 8.23 35.98 37.27
CA HIS A 21 8.58 35.36 35.99
C HIS A 21 9.51 34.14 36.10
N THR A 22 10.16 33.90 37.25
CA THR A 22 11.14 32.82 37.38
C THR A 22 10.52 31.46 37.67
N ALA A 23 9.34 31.41 38.30
CA ALA A 23 8.66 30.15 38.60
C ALA A 23 7.92 29.55 37.39
N MET A 24 7.38 30.38 36.49
CA MET A 24 6.68 29.89 35.29
C MET A 24 7.62 29.34 34.22
N ALA A 25 8.83 29.90 34.08
CA ALA A 25 9.84 29.39 33.14
C ALA A 25 10.34 27.99 33.54
N ALA A 26 10.46 27.71 34.84
CA ALA A 26 10.90 26.40 35.35
C ALA A 26 9.84 25.30 35.11
N LEU A 27 8.55 25.61 35.27
CA LEU A 27 7.47 24.64 34.99
C LEU A 27 7.31 24.32 33.50
N LEU A 28 7.50 25.30 32.61
CA LEU A 28 7.46 25.08 31.16
C LEU A 28 8.65 24.24 30.68
N ALA A 29 9.85 24.46 31.22
CA ALA A 29 11.03 23.65 30.88
C ALA A 29 10.91 22.20 31.36
N ALA A 30 10.37 21.97 32.57
CA ALA A 30 10.15 20.61 33.09
C ALA A 30 9.07 19.86 32.29
N GLY A 31 7.98 20.54 31.91
CA GLY A 31 6.93 19.95 31.08
C GLY A 31 7.41 19.55 29.68
N ALA A 32 8.23 20.39 29.03
CA ALA A 32 8.82 20.07 27.73
C ALA A 32 9.79 18.87 27.79
N LEU A 33 10.57 18.75 28.87
CA LEU A 33 11.50 17.64 29.06
C LEU A 33 10.76 16.32 29.31
N VAL A 34 9.69 16.32 30.10
CA VAL A 34 8.85 15.13 30.32
C VAL A 34 8.16 14.71 29.01
N LEU A 35 7.67 15.67 28.22
CA LEU A 35 7.05 15.36 26.93
C LEU A 35 8.07 14.80 25.92
N LEU A 36 9.29 15.34 25.88
CA LEU A 36 10.39 14.82 25.05
C LEU A 36 10.87 13.44 25.47
N ILE A 37 10.93 13.17 26.78
CA ILE A 37 11.27 11.83 27.29
C ILE A 37 10.14 10.85 26.97
N TYR A 38 8.87 11.27 27.09
CA TYR A 38 7.72 10.43 26.77
C TYR A 38 7.60 10.14 25.26
N THR A 39 7.87 11.11 24.40
CA THR A 39 7.93 10.88 22.94
C THR A 39 9.14 10.03 22.57
N ALA A 40 10.33 10.26 23.14
CA ALA A 40 11.50 9.43 22.88
C ALA A 40 11.32 7.98 23.35
N LEU A 41 10.68 7.76 24.50
CA LEU A 41 10.34 6.42 24.99
C LEU A 41 9.27 5.74 24.12
N ASN A 42 8.27 6.47 23.60
CA ASN A 42 7.29 5.91 22.68
C ASN A 42 7.86 5.61 21.29
N ILE A 43 8.82 6.43 20.81
CA ILE A 43 9.53 6.16 19.55
C ILE A 43 10.47 4.95 19.71
N ALA A 44 11.20 4.86 20.83
CA ALA A 44 12.12 3.75 21.09
C ALA A 44 11.42 2.41 21.36
N THR A 45 10.17 2.43 21.83
CA THR A 45 9.38 1.22 22.06
C THR A 45 8.65 0.70 20.82
N ASP A 46 8.53 1.51 19.76
CA ASP A 46 7.96 1.07 18.48
C ASP A 46 9.02 0.36 17.61
N GLU A 47 10.28 0.78 17.67
CA GLU A 47 11.36 0.15 16.87
C GLU A 47 11.84 -1.22 17.42
N THR A 48 11.45 -1.60 18.64
CA THR A 48 12.00 -2.81 19.30
C THR A 48 11.00 -3.95 19.49
N LYS A 49 9.80 -3.86 18.89
CA LYS A 49 8.74 -4.86 19.11
C LYS A 49 8.11 -5.47 17.85
N VAL A 50 8.89 -5.66 16.78
CA VAL A 50 8.63 -6.74 15.79
C VAL A 50 9.96 -7.39 15.34
N ALA A 51 10.86 -7.67 16.27
CA ALA A 51 11.93 -8.64 16.04
C ALA A 51 11.47 -9.99 16.60
N ASN A 52 10.60 -10.71 15.86
CA ASN A 52 10.20 -12.05 16.26
C ASN A 52 10.31 -13.04 15.08
N THR A 53 11.37 -13.84 15.17
CA THR A 53 11.54 -15.20 14.64
C THR A 53 11.37 -15.41 13.14
N ASN A 54 12.43 -15.09 12.39
CA ASN A 54 13.17 -16.02 11.51
C ASN A 54 14.04 -15.18 10.55
N ASP A 55 15.36 -15.19 10.69
CA ASP A 55 16.32 -14.64 9.69
C ASP A 55 16.25 -15.36 8.32
N LYS A 56 15.24 -16.19 8.12
CA LYS A 56 15.04 -16.98 6.92
C LYS A 56 14.04 -16.24 6.04
N ALA A 57 14.48 -15.94 4.83
CA ALA A 57 13.61 -15.41 3.78
C ALA A 57 12.32 -16.24 3.65
N LEU A 58 11.21 -15.54 3.45
CA LEU A 58 9.89 -16.09 3.25
C LEU A 58 9.84 -16.88 1.94
N ASP A 59 9.77 -18.21 2.02
CA ASP A 59 9.84 -19.09 0.85
C ASP A 59 8.45 -19.30 0.23
N LEU A 60 8.21 -18.67 -0.92
CA LEU A 60 6.93 -18.75 -1.63
C LEU A 60 6.86 -19.87 -2.67
N ARG A 61 7.98 -20.56 -2.94
CA ARG A 61 8.02 -21.67 -3.91
C ARG A 61 7.01 -22.79 -3.61
N PRO A 62 6.76 -23.20 -2.34
CA PRO A 62 5.74 -24.22 -2.04
C PRO A 62 4.32 -23.79 -2.41
N PHE A 63 4.08 -22.48 -2.53
CA PHE A 63 2.76 -21.93 -2.79
C PHE A 63 2.54 -21.57 -4.26
N LEU A 64 3.61 -21.43 -5.03
CA LEU A 64 3.64 -20.98 -6.42
C LEU A 64 4.11 -22.13 -7.30
N SER A 65 3.20 -22.97 -7.80
CA SER A 65 3.59 -24.02 -8.73
C SER A 65 3.85 -23.45 -10.13
N GLU A 66 4.69 -24.13 -10.90
CA GLU A 66 4.95 -23.80 -12.31
C GLU A 66 3.66 -23.93 -13.15
N GLU A 67 2.76 -24.82 -12.74
CA GLU A 67 1.42 -25.02 -13.32
C GLU A 67 0.48 -23.85 -13.05
N ASP A 68 0.61 -23.19 -11.89
CA ASP A 68 -0.14 -21.96 -11.55
C ASP A 68 0.41 -20.72 -12.28
N ALA A 69 1.67 -20.77 -12.71
CA ALA A 69 2.37 -19.67 -13.39
C ALA A 69 2.33 -19.75 -14.92
N ALA A 70 2.10 -20.92 -15.49
CA ALA A 70 1.85 -21.05 -16.92
C ALA A 70 0.44 -20.54 -17.27
N PRO A 71 0.22 -19.98 -18.47
CA PRO A 71 -1.13 -19.81 -19.02
C PRO A 71 -1.75 -21.19 -19.26
N ASP A 72 -2.28 -21.80 -18.20
CA ASP A 72 -2.94 -23.10 -18.22
C ASP A 72 -4.21 -23.00 -19.08
N PRO A 73 -4.30 -23.72 -20.21
CA PRO A 73 -5.51 -23.76 -21.02
C PRO A 73 -6.72 -24.23 -20.21
N LYS A 74 -6.52 -25.11 -19.22
CA LYS A 74 -7.59 -25.56 -18.31
C LYS A 74 -7.98 -24.49 -17.32
N ARG A 75 -7.10 -23.54 -16.97
CA ARG A 75 -7.47 -22.34 -16.21
C ARG A 75 -8.40 -21.49 -17.06
N SER A 76 -8.06 -21.25 -18.32
CA SER A 76 -8.98 -20.57 -19.26
C SER A 76 -10.33 -21.28 -19.34
N ASP A 77 -10.36 -22.60 -19.53
CA ASP A 77 -11.60 -23.37 -19.62
C ASP A 77 -12.42 -23.36 -18.33
N ARG A 78 -11.78 -23.50 -17.16
CA ARG A 78 -12.43 -23.40 -15.84
C ARG A 78 -12.98 -22.00 -15.59
N LEU A 79 -12.24 -20.97 -15.98
CA LEU A 79 -12.69 -19.58 -15.90
C LEU A 79 -13.86 -19.32 -16.84
N VAL A 80 -13.82 -19.84 -18.06
CA VAL A 80 -14.93 -19.77 -19.01
C VAL A 80 -16.17 -20.49 -18.47
N ALA A 81 -16.00 -21.69 -17.89
CA ALA A 81 -17.09 -22.42 -17.26
C ALA A 81 -17.67 -21.69 -16.04
N PHE A 82 -16.81 -21.12 -15.20
CA PHE A 82 -17.21 -20.31 -14.05
C PHE A 82 -17.98 -19.06 -14.49
N ARG A 83 -17.46 -18.30 -15.47
CA ARG A 83 -18.13 -17.15 -16.08
C ARG A 83 -19.50 -17.52 -16.64
N LYS A 84 -19.59 -18.65 -17.34
CA LYS A 84 -20.86 -19.16 -17.90
C LYS A 84 -21.87 -19.51 -16.81
N LYS A 85 -21.42 -19.86 -15.60
CA LYS A 85 -22.27 -20.15 -14.44
C LYS A 85 -22.61 -18.88 -13.63
N MET A 86 -21.73 -17.88 -13.65
CA MET A 86 -21.83 -16.62 -12.91
C MET A 86 -22.28 -15.48 -13.83
N THR A 87 -23.41 -15.66 -14.50
CA THR A 87 -23.98 -14.65 -15.41
C THR A 87 -24.66 -13.50 -14.67
N ASN A 88 -24.94 -13.66 -13.38
CA ASN A 88 -25.60 -12.63 -12.59
C ASN A 88 -24.58 -11.66 -12.02
N ALA A 89 -24.91 -10.36 -12.06
CA ALA A 89 -24.13 -9.34 -11.41
C ALA A 89 -24.11 -9.59 -9.89
N ILE A 90 -22.92 -9.50 -9.29
CA ILE A 90 -22.68 -9.60 -7.86
C ILE A 90 -22.01 -8.30 -7.46
N PRO A 91 -22.78 -7.29 -7.00
CA PRO A 91 -22.19 -6.07 -6.50
C PRO A 91 -21.42 -6.38 -5.22
N LEU A 92 -20.16 -5.95 -5.19
CA LEU A 92 -19.34 -5.97 -4.00
C LEU A 92 -18.88 -4.54 -3.70
N ASP A 93 -18.38 -4.37 -2.47
CA ASP A 93 -17.86 -3.11 -1.97
C ASP A 93 -16.65 -3.39 -1.07
N ILE A 94 -15.58 -3.90 -1.68
CA ILE A 94 -14.38 -4.32 -0.95
C ILE A 94 -13.31 -3.22 -1.06
N PRO A 95 -12.73 -2.74 0.06
CA PRO A 95 -11.85 -1.58 0.08
C PRO A 95 -10.55 -1.72 -0.71
N GLY A 96 -10.13 -2.94 -1.04
CA GLY A 96 -8.77 -3.18 -1.50
C GLY A 96 -7.76 -3.16 -0.34
N VAL A 97 -6.50 -3.45 -0.67
CA VAL A 97 -5.36 -3.32 0.24
C VAL A 97 -4.91 -1.87 0.28
N THR A 98 -5.11 -1.17 1.40
CA THR A 98 -4.80 0.26 1.56
C THR A 98 -3.47 0.55 2.24
N ASN A 99 -2.85 -0.45 2.87
CA ASN A 99 -1.54 -0.36 3.50
C ASN A 99 -0.71 -1.60 3.10
N PRO A 100 -0.30 -1.72 1.82
CA PRO A 100 0.45 -2.87 1.35
C PRO A 100 1.83 -2.93 2.00
N ARG A 101 2.20 -4.13 2.46
CA ARG A 101 3.58 -4.43 2.86
C ARG A 101 4.40 -4.81 1.65
N PHE A 102 5.62 -4.27 1.57
CA PHE A 102 6.57 -4.56 0.51
C PHE A 102 7.83 -5.17 1.09
N TYR A 103 8.35 -6.15 0.36
CA TYR A 103 9.54 -6.91 0.75
C TYR A 103 10.71 -6.57 -0.17
N ASP A 104 11.90 -6.49 0.40
CA ASP A 104 13.12 -6.52 -0.37
C ASP A 104 13.30 -7.92 -0.99
N PRO A 105 13.95 -8.06 -2.16
CA PRO A 105 14.13 -9.35 -2.83
C PRO A 105 14.88 -10.39 -1.99
N LYS A 106 15.66 -9.96 -0.99
CA LYS A 106 16.38 -10.83 -0.05
C LYS A 106 15.49 -11.40 1.05
N GLU A 107 14.33 -10.79 1.31
CA GLU A 107 13.42 -11.19 2.39
C GLU A 107 12.41 -12.25 1.93
N VAL A 108 12.30 -12.48 0.62
CA VAL A 108 11.35 -13.42 0.01
C VAL A 108 12.03 -14.27 -1.05
N ILE A 109 11.67 -15.55 -1.16
CA ILE A 109 12.10 -16.45 -2.22
C ILE A 109 10.90 -16.69 -3.13
N ILE A 110 10.90 -16.04 -4.29
CA ILE A 110 9.87 -16.16 -5.32
C ILE A 110 10.51 -16.91 -6.50
N PRO A 111 9.86 -17.92 -7.09
CA PRO A 111 10.39 -18.59 -8.27
C PRO A 111 10.45 -17.63 -9.46
N ASP A 112 11.48 -17.74 -10.29
CA ASP A 112 11.76 -16.82 -11.40
C ASP A 112 10.64 -16.74 -12.44
N TYR A 113 9.83 -17.79 -12.56
CA TYR A 113 8.68 -17.86 -13.46
C TYR A 113 7.42 -17.14 -12.95
N ALA A 114 7.37 -16.77 -11.66
CA ALA A 114 6.16 -16.21 -11.09
C ALA A 114 5.80 -14.87 -11.74
N GLU A 115 4.54 -14.68 -12.13
CA GLU A 115 4.12 -13.46 -12.81
C GLU A 115 4.04 -12.27 -11.86
N VAL A 116 4.58 -11.15 -12.31
CA VAL A 116 4.49 -9.86 -11.64
C VAL A 116 3.99 -8.79 -12.59
N MET A 117 3.28 -7.81 -12.02
CA MET A 117 3.15 -6.49 -12.61
C MET A 117 4.26 -5.60 -12.07
N GLY A 118 5.11 -5.10 -12.94
CA GLY A 118 6.11 -4.09 -12.62
C GLY A 118 5.64 -2.69 -13.01
N VAL A 119 5.87 -1.71 -12.13
CA VAL A 119 5.68 -0.29 -12.39
C VAL A 119 6.97 0.46 -12.07
N ILE A 120 7.24 1.55 -12.81
CA ILE A 120 8.36 2.44 -12.54
C ILE A 120 7.82 3.86 -12.42
N ILE A 121 7.95 4.46 -11.24
CA ILE A 121 7.53 5.84 -10.98
C ILE A 121 8.77 6.65 -10.63
N LYS A 122 9.04 7.70 -11.41
CA LYS A 122 10.20 8.59 -11.21
C LYS A 122 11.53 7.83 -11.04
N GLY A 123 11.69 6.74 -11.78
CA GLY A 123 12.89 5.90 -11.76
C GLY A 123 12.93 4.84 -10.65
N VAL A 124 11.93 4.78 -9.77
CA VAL A 124 11.86 3.78 -8.70
C VAL A 124 10.96 2.61 -9.12
N PRO A 125 11.50 1.38 -9.21
CA PRO A 125 10.73 0.21 -9.62
C PRO A 125 9.99 -0.46 -8.46
N ARG A 126 8.76 -0.93 -8.71
CA ARG A 126 7.95 -1.71 -7.76
C ARG A 126 7.27 -2.88 -8.46
N ALA A 127 7.28 -4.05 -7.85
CA ALA A 127 6.61 -5.25 -8.34
C ALA A 127 5.39 -5.62 -7.50
N TYR A 128 4.41 -6.23 -8.16
CA TYR A 128 3.20 -6.79 -7.55
C TYR A 128 3.01 -8.21 -8.05
N LEU A 129 3.13 -9.19 -7.15
CA LEU A 129 2.99 -10.60 -7.47
C LEU A 129 1.52 -10.92 -7.73
N LEU A 130 1.19 -11.33 -8.96
CA LEU A 130 -0.21 -11.53 -9.36
C LEU A 130 -0.89 -12.63 -8.55
N ALA A 131 -0.18 -13.72 -8.24
CA ALA A 131 -0.67 -14.78 -7.36
C ALA A 131 -0.99 -14.30 -5.93
N GLY A 132 -0.35 -13.23 -5.48
CA GLY A 132 -0.68 -12.56 -4.21
C GLY A 132 -1.98 -11.77 -4.27
N MET A 133 -2.52 -11.52 -5.47
CA MET A 133 -3.69 -10.71 -5.74
C MET A 133 -4.93 -11.54 -6.11
N TYR A 134 -5.00 -12.83 -5.73
CA TYR A 134 -6.13 -13.70 -6.10
C TYR A 134 -7.34 -13.62 -5.17
N SER A 135 -7.23 -12.97 -4.00
CA SER A 135 -8.39 -12.76 -3.13
C SER A 135 -9.14 -11.48 -3.51
N GLY A 136 -10.44 -11.44 -3.26
CA GLY A 136 -11.25 -10.24 -3.52
C GLY A 136 -10.75 -8.98 -2.81
N GLU A 137 -10.05 -9.10 -1.68
CA GLU A 137 -9.39 -7.97 -1.00
C GLU A 137 -8.15 -7.50 -1.77
N SER A 138 -7.35 -8.43 -2.28
CA SER A 138 -6.08 -8.13 -2.96
C SER A 138 -6.22 -7.87 -4.47
N HIS A 139 -7.43 -7.99 -5.04
CA HIS A 139 -7.72 -7.59 -6.43
C HIS A 139 -7.45 -6.10 -6.69
N VAL A 140 -7.53 -5.27 -5.64
CA VAL A 140 -7.23 -3.83 -5.69
C VAL A 140 -6.20 -3.53 -4.61
N VAL A 141 -5.09 -2.91 -5.00
CA VAL A 141 -3.99 -2.52 -4.10
C VAL A 141 -3.70 -1.04 -4.30
N HIS A 142 -3.65 -0.28 -3.21
CA HIS A 142 -3.28 1.12 -3.23
C HIS A 142 -1.86 1.29 -2.72
N ASP A 143 -0.97 1.80 -3.56
CA ASP A 143 0.41 2.11 -3.20
C ASP A 143 0.65 3.62 -3.24
N THR A 144 1.68 4.07 -2.53
CA THR A 144 2.26 5.39 -2.68
C THR A 144 3.74 5.22 -2.99
N LEU A 145 4.12 5.57 -4.22
CA LEU A 145 5.49 5.42 -4.72
C LEU A 145 6.01 6.78 -5.20
N GLU A 146 7.10 7.26 -4.60
CA GLU A 146 7.71 8.56 -4.93
C GLU A 146 6.70 9.74 -4.93
N GLY A 147 5.75 9.69 -3.99
CA GLY A 147 4.68 10.69 -3.83
C GLY A 147 3.52 10.55 -4.81
N SER A 148 3.55 9.61 -5.75
CA SER A 148 2.41 9.28 -6.62
C SER A 148 1.50 8.27 -5.94
N ASN A 149 0.19 8.52 -5.96
CA ASN A 149 -0.82 7.63 -5.39
C ASN A 149 -1.30 6.67 -6.48
N LEU A 150 -0.93 5.41 -6.36
CA LEU A 150 -1.24 4.39 -7.34
C LEU A 150 -2.47 3.59 -6.91
N THR A 151 -3.23 3.11 -7.89
CA THR A 151 -4.17 2.00 -7.70
C THR A 151 -3.85 0.91 -8.72
N LEU A 152 -3.48 -0.24 -8.20
CA LEU A 152 -3.07 -1.43 -8.92
C LEU A 152 -4.19 -2.44 -8.84
N THR A 153 -4.47 -3.10 -9.95
CA THR A 153 -5.63 -3.95 -10.04
C THR A 153 -5.33 -5.20 -10.84
N TYR A 154 -5.81 -6.33 -10.35
CA TYR A 154 -5.71 -7.62 -11.02
C TYR A 154 -6.98 -8.41 -10.79
N CYS A 155 -7.49 -9.01 -11.86
CA CYS A 155 -8.62 -9.93 -11.82
C CYS A 155 -8.14 -11.28 -12.33
N ASP A 156 -8.07 -12.27 -11.45
CA ASP A 156 -7.65 -13.64 -11.77
C ASP A 156 -8.64 -14.36 -12.69
N LEU A 157 -9.92 -13.95 -12.69
CA LEU A 157 -10.98 -14.51 -13.52
C LEU A 157 -10.94 -14.05 -14.98
N SER A 158 -10.55 -12.79 -15.20
CA SER A 158 -10.42 -12.22 -16.54
C SER A 158 -8.99 -12.09 -17.03
N ASP A 159 -8.04 -12.50 -16.19
CA ASP A 159 -6.60 -12.37 -16.39
C ASP A 159 -6.20 -10.97 -16.87
N CYS A 160 -6.80 -9.96 -16.25
CA CYS A 160 -6.63 -8.57 -16.64
C CYS A 160 -5.92 -7.81 -15.51
N VAL A 161 -4.96 -6.98 -15.90
CA VAL A 161 -4.15 -6.17 -14.99
C VAL A 161 -4.18 -4.72 -15.45
N ARG A 162 -4.31 -3.78 -14.51
CA ARG A 162 -4.25 -2.33 -14.77
C ARG A 162 -3.59 -1.59 -13.62
N ALA A 163 -2.94 -0.48 -13.95
CA ALA A 163 -2.35 0.46 -13.02
C ALA A 163 -2.88 1.86 -13.31
N TYR A 164 -3.29 2.56 -12.26
CA TYR A 164 -3.90 3.89 -12.35
C TYR A 164 -3.18 4.90 -11.47
N ASP A 165 -3.11 6.14 -11.94
CA ASP A 165 -2.80 7.30 -11.11
C ASP A 165 -4.09 7.76 -10.44
N ARG A 166 -4.14 7.65 -9.12
CA ARG A 166 -5.29 8.08 -8.31
C ARG A 166 -5.22 9.58 -8.00
N GLY A 167 -4.08 10.25 -8.25
CA GLY A 167 -3.90 11.67 -7.96
C GLY A 167 -4.17 11.97 -6.49
N SER A 168 -5.09 12.90 -6.22
CA SER A 168 -5.50 13.27 -4.86
C SER A 168 -6.70 12.49 -4.31
N MET A 169 -7.34 11.64 -5.13
CA MET A 169 -8.52 10.88 -4.71
C MET A 169 -8.14 9.93 -3.56
N PRO A 170 -8.87 9.84 -2.45
CA PRO A 170 -8.56 8.89 -1.36
C PRO A 170 -8.66 7.42 -1.80
N SER A 171 -7.84 6.53 -1.21
CA SER A 171 -7.90 5.09 -1.51
C SER A 171 -9.28 4.49 -1.23
N ALA A 172 -9.94 4.96 -0.16
CA ALA A 172 -11.30 4.56 0.20
C ALA A 172 -12.36 4.84 -0.89
N GLN A 173 -12.07 5.68 -1.88
CA GLN A 173 -12.99 5.98 -2.99
C GLN A 173 -12.77 5.08 -4.22
N VAL A 174 -11.71 4.27 -4.28
CA VAL A 174 -11.46 3.34 -5.38
C VAL A 174 -11.43 1.92 -4.83
N ARG A 175 -12.44 1.11 -5.15
CA ARG A 175 -12.72 -0.15 -4.47
C ARG A 175 -13.02 -1.26 -5.47
N MET A 176 -12.97 -2.52 -5.06
CA MET A 176 -13.45 -3.62 -5.88
C MET A 176 -14.97 -3.64 -5.87
N GLY A 177 -15.58 -3.40 -7.02
CA GLY A 177 -17.03 -3.17 -7.20
C GLY A 177 -17.86 -4.43 -7.43
N GLY A 178 -17.20 -5.58 -7.55
CA GLY A 178 -17.81 -6.88 -7.75
C GLY A 178 -17.69 -7.39 -9.18
N TRP A 179 -18.67 -8.20 -9.59
CA TRP A 179 -18.74 -8.84 -10.89
C TRP A 179 -20.00 -8.38 -11.62
N ASP A 180 -19.93 -8.06 -12.92
CA ASP A 180 -21.10 -7.63 -13.70
C ASP A 180 -21.78 -8.75 -14.51
N GLY A 181 -21.24 -9.97 -14.46
CA GLY A 181 -21.65 -11.10 -15.30
C GLY A 181 -20.59 -11.51 -16.32
N ASN A 182 -19.62 -10.63 -16.63
CA ASN A 182 -18.59 -10.85 -17.63
C ASN A 182 -17.18 -10.56 -17.11
N GLU A 183 -17.03 -9.51 -16.29
CA GLU A 183 -15.77 -9.10 -15.72
C GLU A 183 -15.89 -8.45 -14.33
N MET A 184 -14.74 -8.24 -13.71
CA MET A 184 -14.66 -7.44 -12.50
C MET A 184 -15.07 -6.00 -12.79
N THR A 185 -15.63 -5.34 -11.80
CA THR A 185 -15.90 -3.90 -11.83
C THR A 185 -15.10 -3.19 -10.74
N LEU A 186 -14.74 -1.94 -10.98
CA LEU A 186 -14.23 -1.01 -9.96
C LEU A 186 -15.39 -0.16 -9.47
N LEU A 187 -15.47 0.07 -8.17
CA LEU A 187 -16.36 1.04 -7.56
C LEU A 187 -15.55 2.30 -7.27
N ILE A 188 -15.77 3.36 -8.06
CA ILE A 188 -15.09 4.65 -7.93
C ILE A 188 -16.13 5.70 -7.62
N ASP A 189 -15.99 6.34 -6.45
CA ASP A 189 -16.95 7.34 -5.95
C ASP A 189 -18.42 6.88 -6.11
N GLN A 190 -18.70 5.67 -5.62
CA GLN A 190 -20.00 4.99 -5.70
C GLN A 190 -20.50 4.62 -7.10
N THR A 191 -19.73 4.91 -8.15
CA THR A 191 -20.05 4.53 -9.54
C THR A 191 -19.27 3.29 -9.94
N ARG A 192 -19.95 2.32 -10.58
CA ARG A 192 -19.30 1.09 -11.07
C ARG A 192 -18.80 1.27 -12.49
N TYR A 193 -17.55 0.88 -12.69
CA TYR A 193 -16.87 0.89 -13.98
C TYR A 193 -16.40 -0.52 -14.31
N THR A 194 -16.73 -0.98 -15.51
CA THR A 194 -16.23 -2.25 -16.04
C THR A 194 -14.71 -2.18 -16.21
N PHE A 195 -14.01 -3.23 -15.82
CA PHE A 195 -12.55 -3.23 -15.79
C PHE A 195 -11.91 -3.05 -17.17
N SER A 196 -12.50 -3.63 -18.22
CA SER A 196 -12.06 -3.49 -19.62
C SER A 196 -12.43 -2.15 -20.23
N GLY A 197 -13.38 -1.43 -19.63
CA GLY A 197 -13.91 -0.18 -20.13
C GLY A 197 -12.84 0.91 -20.24
N THR A 198 -12.95 1.74 -21.28
CA THR A 198 -12.12 2.95 -21.47
C THR A 198 -12.56 4.11 -20.57
N ASN A 199 -13.66 3.95 -19.83
CA ASN A 199 -14.36 5.02 -19.13
C ASN A 199 -14.04 5.10 -17.64
N VAL A 200 -13.07 4.31 -17.15
CA VAL A 200 -12.58 4.42 -15.77
C VAL A 200 -11.98 5.83 -15.59
N PRO A 201 -12.46 6.65 -14.64
CA PRO A 201 -12.11 8.07 -14.54
C PRO A 201 -10.77 8.28 -13.82
N LEU A 202 -9.80 7.40 -14.07
CA LEU A 202 -8.45 7.46 -13.52
C LEU A 202 -7.43 7.36 -14.66
N PRO A 203 -6.43 8.25 -14.74
CA PRO A 203 -5.35 8.13 -15.71
C PRO A 203 -4.63 6.78 -15.60
N ASN A 204 -4.34 6.15 -16.74
CA ASN A 204 -3.54 4.92 -16.74
C ASN A 204 -2.06 5.24 -16.49
N ILE A 205 -1.40 4.34 -15.76
CA ILE A 205 0.05 4.35 -15.56
C ILE A 205 0.66 3.23 -16.40
N PRO A 206 1.78 3.48 -17.11
CA PRO A 206 2.52 2.43 -17.78
C PRO A 206 2.98 1.35 -16.79
N PHE A 207 2.74 0.09 -17.14
CA PHE A 207 3.20 -1.06 -16.38
C PHE A 207 3.73 -2.12 -17.34
N GLN A 208 4.49 -3.07 -16.82
CA GLN A 208 4.97 -4.25 -17.52
C GLN A 208 4.47 -5.49 -16.81
N ARG A 209 3.74 -6.37 -17.52
CA ARG A 209 3.52 -7.74 -17.07
C ARG A 209 4.68 -8.60 -17.54
N THR A 210 5.32 -9.30 -16.61
CA THR A 210 6.51 -10.13 -16.90
C THR A 210 6.67 -11.17 -15.78
N THR A 211 7.75 -11.95 -15.81
CA THR A 211 8.10 -12.86 -14.72
C THR A 211 8.99 -12.17 -13.69
N TRP A 212 8.99 -12.68 -12.46
CA TRP A 212 9.78 -12.17 -11.36
C TRP A 212 11.27 -12.17 -11.67
N GLY A 213 11.80 -13.26 -12.23
CA GLY A 213 13.22 -13.37 -12.58
C GLY A 213 13.64 -12.35 -13.64
N ALA A 214 12.80 -12.15 -14.67
CA ALA A 214 13.05 -11.14 -15.70
C ALA A 214 12.99 -9.72 -15.13
N TRP A 215 11.97 -9.42 -14.32
CA TRP A 215 11.82 -8.11 -13.69
C TRP A 215 12.99 -7.77 -12.75
N LEU A 216 13.37 -8.71 -11.88
CA LEU A 216 14.43 -8.52 -10.88
C LEU A 216 15.80 -8.36 -11.52
N LYS A 217 16.06 -9.06 -12.64
CA LYS A 217 17.30 -8.89 -13.40
C LYS A 217 17.49 -7.44 -13.87
N ASP A 218 16.42 -6.83 -14.36
CA ASP A 218 16.45 -5.45 -14.87
C ASP A 218 16.29 -4.42 -13.74
N ASN A 219 15.71 -4.81 -12.60
CA ASN A 219 15.37 -3.94 -11.47
C ASN A 219 15.79 -4.55 -10.11
N PRO A 220 17.10 -4.74 -9.84
CA PRO A 220 17.58 -5.47 -8.66
C PRO A 220 17.22 -4.82 -7.31
N GLY A 221 16.96 -3.51 -7.29
CA GLY A 221 16.53 -2.76 -6.11
C GLY A 221 15.01 -2.69 -5.93
N THR A 222 14.23 -3.38 -6.76
CA THR A 222 12.76 -3.36 -6.67
C THR A 222 12.28 -4.00 -5.37
N LYS A 223 11.21 -3.45 -4.79
CA LYS A 223 10.46 -4.14 -3.73
C LYS A 223 9.26 -4.85 -4.33
N VAL A 224 8.76 -5.87 -3.64
CA VAL A 224 7.64 -6.68 -4.13
C VAL A 224 6.51 -6.77 -3.11
N PHE A 225 5.27 -6.57 -3.60
CA PHE A 225 4.05 -6.91 -2.88
C PHE A 225 3.68 -8.36 -3.17
N ILE A 226 3.47 -9.16 -2.11
CA ILE A 226 3.14 -10.60 -2.21
C ILE A 226 1.71 -10.93 -1.78
N GLY A 227 0.95 -9.92 -1.34
CA GLY A 227 -0.45 -10.03 -0.93
C GLY A 227 -0.75 -11.19 0.01
N ASP A 228 -1.80 -11.95 -0.28
CA ASP A 228 -2.31 -12.99 0.62
C ASP A 228 -1.35 -14.16 0.86
N LEU A 229 -0.28 -14.28 0.07
CA LEU A 229 0.74 -15.29 0.30
C LEU A 229 1.51 -15.05 1.62
N GLU A 230 1.55 -13.80 2.11
CA GLU A 230 2.05 -13.51 3.46
C GLU A 230 1.25 -14.25 4.53
N ARG A 231 -0.10 -14.23 4.42
CA ARG A 231 -1.00 -14.92 5.36
C ARG A 231 -0.80 -16.43 5.30
N LEU A 232 -0.66 -17.00 4.10
CA LEU A 232 -0.51 -18.45 3.91
C LEU A 232 0.78 -19.00 4.50
N ASN A 233 1.87 -18.21 4.52
CA ASN A 233 3.10 -18.66 5.14
C ASN A 233 3.03 -18.60 6.68
N ASN A 234 2.42 -17.55 7.23
CA ASN A 234 2.34 -17.35 8.68
C ASN A 234 1.29 -18.27 9.34
N ASN A 235 0.30 -18.71 8.58
CA ASN A 235 -0.71 -19.65 9.02
C ASN A 235 -0.98 -20.68 7.91
N PRO A 236 -0.07 -21.64 7.69
CA PRO A 236 -0.24 -22.64 6.66
C PRO A 236 -1.51 -23.43 6.95
N PRO A 237 -2.47 -23.51 6.01
CA PRO A 237 -3.70 -24.26 6.25
C PRO A 237 -3.32 -25.72 6.56
N SER A 238 -3.90 -26.28 7.62
CA SER A 238 -3.59 -27.62 8.15
C SER A 238 -3.80 -28.77 7.16
N LYS A 239 -4.41 -28.47 6.01
CA LYS A 239 -4.36 -29.17 4.74
C LYS A 239 -4.87 -28.17 3.71
N ARG A 240 -4.11 -27.95 2.64
CA ARG A 240 -4.52 -27.06 1.55
C ARG A 240 -5.76 -27.65 0.87
N ILE A 241 -6.96 -27.21 1.25
CA ILE A 241 -8.09 -27.13 0.33
C ILE A 241 -8.01 -25.74 -0.29
N MET A 242 -6.95 -25.48 -1.06
CA MET A 242 -7.20 -24.66 -2.23
C MET A 242 -8.15 -25.49 -3.08
N PRO A 243 -9.25 -24.94 -3.60
CA PRO A 243 -10.09 -25.69 -4.51
C PRO A 243 -9.26 -25.98 -5.76
N VAL A 244 -8.53 -27.10 -5.75
CA VAL A 244 -8.36 -27.91 -6.94
C VAL A 244 -9.77 -28.42 -7.22
N GLN A 245 -10.60 -27.58 -7.85
CA GLN A 245 -11.90 -28.04 -8.33
C GLN A 245 -11.59 -29.12 -9.36
N LYS A 246 -11.82 -30.37 -8.95
CA LYS A 246 -11.84 -31.55 -9.82
C LYS A 246 -12.88 -31.36 -10.91
#